data_AF-A0A1K0FJ81-F1
#
_entry.id   AF-A0A1K0FJ81-F1
#
_cell.length_a   1.000
_cell.length_b   1.000
_cell.length_c   1.000
_cell.angle_alpha   90.00
_cell.angle_beta   90.00
_cell.angle_gamma   90.00
#
_symmetry.space_group_name_H-M   'P 1'
#
loop_
_entity.id
_entity.type
_entity.pdbx_description
1 polymer ?
#
loop_
_entity_poly.entity_id
_entity_poly.type
_entity_poly.pdbx_seq_one_letter_code
_entity_poly.pdbx_strand_id
1 'polypeptide(L)'
;MGHRSTETTQIYYRITEKRTRKAVDQLAAHQYDGTGQHLAREVTRLLDSERARRGVGQVAVPFGVCAEPSTVKAGGTACPYRLRCLGCGHFRTDASYLPELRSYLDRLLAERERVLATTDLDDWARAEATPSDTEITKVRHLIRRVETDLANLTDEEQAHIKLACATVRQVRQHVSLGMPSVLAPTADLPGPGRRP
;
A
#
# COMPACT_ATOMS: atom_id res chain seq x y z
N MET A 1 7.31 16.64 -33.41
CA MET A 1 8.10 17.20 -32.29
C MET A 1 8.88 16.06 -31.65
N GLY A 2 10.13 15.85 -32.09
CA GLY A 2 10.93 14.68 -31.76
C GLY A 2 11.96 14.96 -30.67
N HIS A 3 11.97 14.07 -29.67
CA HIS A 3 13.06 13.66 -28.79
C HIS A 3 14.28 14.61 -28.71
N ARG A 4 14.32 15.49 -27.70
CA ARG A 4 15.54 16.26 -27.34
C ARG A 4 16.26 15.53 -26.21
N SER A 5 17.37 14.89 -26.58
CA SER A 5 18.44 14.35 -25.73
C SER A 5 18.08 13.27 -24.71
N THR A 6 18.56 12.05 -24.96
CA THR A 6 18.60 10.92 -24.02
C THR A 6 19.39 11.24 -22.74
N GLU A 7 20.37 12.13 -22.83
CA GLU A 7 21.21 12.57 -21.71
C GLU A 7 20.40 13.38 -20.70
N THR A 8 19.49 14.24 -21.17
CA THR A 8 18.58 14.98 -20.30
C THR A 8 17.58 14.03 -19.66
N THR A 9 17.05 13.06 -20.39
CA THR A 9 16.18 12.00 -19.85
C THR A 9 16.89 11.18 -18.77
N GLN A 10 18.17 10.83 -18.96
CA GLN A 10 18.97 10.13 -17.94
C GLN A 10 19.21 10.97 -16.69
N ILE A 11 19.45 12.28 -16.83
CA ILE A 11 19.59 13.21 -15.70
C ILE A 11 18.26 13.35 -14.95
N TYR A 12 17.14 13.56 -15.66
CA TYR A 12 15.81 13.63 -15.04
C TYR A 12 15.45 12.32 -14.34
N TYR A 13 15.75 11.17 -14.96
CA TYR A 13 15.57 9.86 -14.34
C TYR A 13 16.39 9.73 -13.06
N ARG A 14 17.68 10.09 -13.08
CA ARG A 14 18.58 10.01 -11.92
C ARG A 14 18.17 10.97 -10.80
N ILE A 15 17.68 12.16 -11.13
CA ILE A 15 17.12 13.10 -10.14
C ILE A 15 15.84 12.52 -9.53
N THR A 16 14.98 11.93 -10.35
CA THR A 16 13.74 11.28 -9.90
C THR A 16 14.05 10.08 -9.01
N GLU A 17 15.04 9.27 -9.37
CA GLU A 17 15.52 8.14 -8.57
C GLU A 17 16.06 8.58 -7.20
N LYS A 18 16.91 9.62 -7.16
CA LYS A 18 17.41 10.19 -5.89
C LYS A 18 16.27 10.71 -5.01
N ARG A 19 15.30 11.43 -5.60
CA ARG A 19 14.13 11.94 -4.87
C ARG A 19 13.25 10.82 -4.35
N THR A 20 13.03 9.79 -5.17
CA THR A 20 12.25 8.60 -4.81
C THR A 20 12.92 7.85 -3.67
N ARG A 21 14.23 7.62 -3.76
CA ARG A 21 14.99 6.97 -2.69
C ARG A 21 14.90 7.74 -1.38
N LYS A 22 15.09 9.07 -1.42
CA LYS A 22 14.94 9.93 -0.23
C LYS A 22 13.53 9.82 0.37
N ALA A 23 12.50 9.82 -0.47
CA ALA A 23 11.12 9.66 -0.01
C ALA A 23 10.85 8.28 0.61
N VAL A 24 11.39 7.21 0.00
CA VAL A 24 11.31 5.85 0.56
C VAL A 24 12.05 5.77 1.90
N ASP A 25 13.25 6.32 2.01
CA ASP A 25 14.04 6.34 3.25
C ASP A 25 13.31 7.11 4.37
N GLN A 26 12.65 8.22 4.03
CA GLN A 26 11.82 8.97 4.98
C GLN A 26 10.63 8.14 5.47
N LEU A 27 9.90 7.46 4.56
CA LEU A 27 8.76 6.62 4.94
C LEU A 27 9.18 5.35 5.68
N ALA A 28 10.38 4.83 5.43
CA ALA A 28 10.92 3.68 6.14
C ALA A 28 11.09 3.93 7.65
N ALA A 29 11.28 5.20 8.04
CA ALA A 29 11.30 5.62 9.45
C ALA A 29 9.88 5.67 10.08
N HIS A 30 8.83 5.59 9.26
CA HIS A 30 7.42 5.64 9.68
C HIS A 30 6.67 4.37 9.26
N GLN A 31 7.25 3.20 9.53
CA GLN A 31 6.65 1.91 9.22
C GLN A 31 5.87 1.32 10.39
N TYR A 32 4.79 0.63 10.04
CA TYR A 32 3.88 -0.06 10.93
C TYR A 32 3.80 -1.54 10.56
N ASP A 33 3.62 -2.42 11.54
CA ASP A 33 3.22 -3.80 11.26
C ASP A 33 1.69 -3.94 11.12
N GLY A 34 1.22 -5.17 10.88
CA GLY A 34 -0.22 -5.46 10.75
C GLY A 34 -1.04 -5.25 12.03
N THR A 35 -0.40 -5.08 13.18
CA THR A 35 -1.05 -4.75 14.46
C THR A 35 -1.13 -3.25 14.71
N GLY A 36 -0.47 -2.42 13.89
CA GLY A 36 -0.34 -0.98 14.09
C GLY A 36 0.83 -0.59 14.99
N GLN A 37 1.70 -1.54 15.37
CA GLN A 37 2.90 -1.20 16.12
C GLN A 37 3.89 -0.47 15.20
N HIS A 38 4.39 0.68 15.67
CA HIS A 38 5.40 1.45 14.96
C HIS A 38 6.77 0.77 15.10
N LEU A 39 7.42 0.48 13.97
CA LEU A 39 8.61 -0.35 13.92
C LEU A 39 9.92 0.42 14.07
N ALA A 40 9.88 1.75 13.99
CA ALA A 40 11.10 2.56 14.11
C ALA A 40 11.44 2.97 15.54
N ARG A 41 10.61 2.65 16.56
CA ARG A 41 10.92 3.01 17.96
C ARG A 41 12.16 2.30 18.53
N GLU A 42 12.63 1.21 17.91
CA GLU A 42 13.84 0.49 18.34
C GLU A 42 15.09 0.74 17.46
N VAL A 43 15.00 1.64 16.48
CA VAL A 43 15.96 1.67 15.36
C VAL A 43 16.69 3.01 15.26
N THR A 44 17.27 3.48 16.36
CA THR A 44 18.08 4.72 16.35
C THR A 44 19.41 4.55 15.61
N ARG A 45 19.85 3.33 15.27
CA ARG A 45 21.09 3.09 14.49
C ARG A 45 21.06 1.77 13.69
N LEU A 46 20.32 1.70 12.60
CA LEU A 46 20.68 0.72 11.56
C LEU A 46 21.79 1.32 10.70
N LEU A 47 22.89 0.57 10.58
CA LEU A 47 23.96 0.81 9.63
C LEU A 47 23.35 0.98 8.21
N ASP A 48 24.00 1.74 7.33
CA ASP A 48 23.51 1.91 5.95
C ASP A 48 23.38 0.56 5.20
N SER A 49 24.15 -0.46 5.62
CA SER A 49 24.00 -1.85 5.17
C SER A 49 22.68 -2.49 5.56
N GLU A 50 22.13 -2.16 6.74
CA GLU A 50 20.85 -2.64 7.21
C GLU A 50 19.68 -1.91 6.53
N ARG A 51 19.83 -0.63 6.20
CA ARG A 51 18.88 0.09 5.33
C ARG A 51 18.86 -0.51 3.92
N ALA A 52 20.04 -0.79 3.35
CA ALA A 52 20.15 -1.45 2.05
C ALA A 52 19.60 -2.88 2.07
N ARG A 53 19.83 -3.65 3.15
CA ARG A 53 19.26 -4.99 3.36
C ARG A 53 17.75 -4.96 3.46
N ARG A 54 17.14 -3.95 4.09
CA ARG A 54 15.68 -3.80 4.10
C ARG A 54 15.12 -3.55 2.70
N GLY A 55 15.82 -2.80 1.84
CA GLY A 55 15.43 -2.61 0.44
C GLY A 55 15.55 -3.86 -0.44
N VAL A 56 16.52 -4.74 -0.16
CA VAL A 56 16.73 -6.02 -0.89
C VAL A 56 15.92 -7.18 -0.28
N GLY A 57 15.58 -7.07 1.00
CA GLY A 57 14.89 -8.08 1.80
C GLY A 57 13.38 -7.91 1.88
N GLN A 58 12.77 -7.22 0.91
CA GLN A 58 11.33 -6.94 0.89
C GLN A 58 10.73 -7.17 -0.49
N VAL A 59 9.47 -7.60 -0.52
CA VAL A 59 8.68 -7.74 -1.74
C VAL A 59 7.34 -7.02 -1.58
N ALA A 60 6.87 -6.39 -2.65
CA ALA A 60 5.60 -5.67 -2.64
C ALA A 60 4.43 -6.65 -2.44
N VAL A 61 3.48 -6.28 -1.59
CA VAL A 61 2.25 -7.02 -1.31
C VAL A 61 1.08 -6.05 -1.15
N PRO A 62 -0.19 -6.49 -1.19
CA PRO A 62 -1.32 -5.59 -0.99
C PRO A 62 -1.15 -4.72 0.26
N PHE A 63 -1.26 -3.41 0.07
CA PHE A 63 -1.19 -2.37 1.13
C PHE A 63 0.15 -2.26 1.87
N GLY A 64 1.23 -2.83 1.34
CA GLY A 64 2.51 -2.82 2.04
C GLY A 64 3.62 -3.60 1.36
N VAL A 65 4.52 -4.11 2.18
CA VAL A 65 5.63 -4.98 1.80
C VAL A 65 5.73 -6.17 2.75
N CYS A 66 6.23 -7.28 2.23
CA CYS A 66 6.54 -8.48 3.01
C CYS A 66 8.05 -8.58 3.20
N ALA A 67 8.49 -8.83 4.44
CA ALA A 67 9.88 -9.01 4.80
C ALA A 67 10.25 -10.47 5.15
N GLU A 68 9.39 -11.45 4.82
CA GLU A 68 9.68 -12.86 5.09
C GLU A 68 10.76 -13.37 4.11
N PRO A 69 11.93 -13.87 4.59
CA PRO A 69 13.05 -14.19 3.72
C PRO A 69 12.74 -15.18 2.60
N SER A 70 11.96 -16.24 2.89
CA SER A 70 11.60 -17.26 1.91
C SER A 70 10.66 -16.72 0.84
N THR A 71 9.63 -15.98 1.23
CA THR A 71 8.72 -15.31 0.30
C THR A 71 9.42 -14.24 -0.53
N VAL A 72 10.34 -13.47 0.07
CA VAL A 72 11.16 -12.48 -0.66
C VAL A 72 12.04 -13.18 -1.70
N LYS A 73 12.75 -14.25 -1.32
CA LYS A 73 13.56 -15.05 -2.25
C LYS A 73 12.73 -15.62 -3.40
N ALA A 74 11.48 -15.96 -3.14
CA ALA A 74 10.52 -16.45 -4.13
C ALA A 74 9.76 -15.32 -4.88
N GLY A 75 10.18 -14.06 -4.76
CA GLY A 75 9.53 -12.94 -5.44
C GLY A 75 8.05 -12.77 -5.07
N GLY A 76 7.67 -13.07 -3.83
CA GLY A 76 6.30 -12.95 -3.33
C GLY A 76 5.42 -14.18 -3.57
N THR A 77 5.92 -15.20 -4.28
CA THR A 77 5.10 -16.33 -4.73
C THR A 77 5.01 -17.50 -3.75
N ALA A 78 5.88 -17.58 -2.74
CA ALA A 78 5.91 -18.70 -1.78
C ALA A 78 4.92 -18.57 -0.60
N CYS A 79 4.21 -17.44 -0.45
CA CYS A 79 3.31 -17.25 0.68
C CYS A 79 2.08 -18.18 0.60
N PRO A 80 1.84 -19.06 1.60
CA PRO A 80 0.77 -20.06 1.53
C PRO A 80 -0.64 -19.48 1.80
N TYR A 81 -0.73 -18.32 2.45
CA TYR A 81 -1.99 -17.63 2.79
C TYR A 81 -2.14 -16.33 1.99
N ARG A 82 -1.88 -16.40 0.67
CA ARG A 82 -1.89 -15.26 -0.26
C ARG A 82 -3.04 -14.29 0.03
N LEU A 83 -2.76 -13.00 -0.04
CA LEU A 83 -3.71 -11.89 0.23
C LEU A 83 -4.12 -11.71 1.70
N ARG A 84 -3.60 -12.50 2.66
CA ARG A 84 -3.85 -12.31 4.11
C ARG A 84 -2.74 -11.54 4.82
N CYS A 85 -2.05 -10.63 4.12
CA CYS A 85 -0.84 -9.95 4.61
C CYS A 85 -1.08 -9.16 5.90
N LEU A 86 -2.22 -8.47 6.06
CA LEU A 86 -2.57 -7.74 7.28
C LEU A 86 -2.63 -8.61 8.54
N GLY A 87 -2.77 -9.93 8.40
CA GLY A 87 -2.73 -10.90 9.50
C GLY A 87 -1.33 -11.48 9.77
N CYS A 88 -0.33 -11.16 8.97
CA CYS A 88 1.00 -11.77 9.00
C CYS A 88 2.02 -10.92 9.77
N GLY A 89 2.86 -11.55 10.60
CA GLY A 89 3.94 -10.87 11.35
C GLY A 89 5.07 -10.30 10.48
N HIS A 90 5.14 -10.66 9.21
CA HIS A 90 6.14 -10.13 8.26
C HIS A 90 5.65 -8.94 7.43
N PHE A 91 4.38 -8.56 7.57
CA PHE A 91 3.79 -7.45 6.83
C PHE A 91 4.20 -6.10 7.42
N ARG A 92 4.53 -5.17 6.52
CA ARG A 92 4.95 -3.82 6.84
C ARG A 92 4.20 -2.83 5.96
N THR A 93 3.69 -1.76 6.53
CA THR A 93 3.04 -0.67 5.80
C THR A 93 3.58 0.68 6.26
N ASP A 94 3.24 1.73 5.52
CA ASP A 94 3.62 3.11 5.80
C ASP A 94 2.50 4.07 5.37
N ALA A 95 2.63 5.35 5.70
CA ALA A 95 1.61 6.37 5.42
C ALA A 95 1.22 6.51 3.94
N SER A 96 2.09 6.09 3.00
CA SER A 96 1.78 6.13 1.56
C SER A 96 0.67 5.17 1.14
N TYR A 97 0.35 4.15 1.95
CA TYR A 97 -0.72 3.18 1.69
C TYR A 97 -2.05 3.55 2.36
N LEU A 98 -2.10 4.66 3.11
CA LEU A 98 -3.30 5.07 3.85
C LEU A 98 -4.54 5.23 2.93
N PRO A 99 -4.45 5.81 1.73
CA PRO A 99 -5.59 5.89 0.81
C PRO A 99 -6.10 4.53 0.34
N GLU A 100 -5.19 3.59 0.05
CA GLU A 100 -5.50 2.24 -0.39
C GLU A 100 -6.11 1.41 0.75
N LEU A 101 -5.64 1.61 1.99
CA LEU A 101 -6.22 1.01 3.20
C LEU A 101 -7.64 1.53 3.46
N ARG A 102 -7.88 2.83 3.31
CA ARG A 102 -9.24 3.41 3.43
C ARG A 102 -10.16 2.85 2.35
N SER A 103 -9.70 2.83 1.10
CA SER A 103 -10.46 2.23 -0.01
C SER A 103 -10.75 0.76 0.21
N TYR A 104 -9.84 0.02 0.86
CA TYR A 104 -10.09 -1.36 1.24
C TYR A 104 -11.17 -1.48 2.31
N LEU A 105 -11.09 -0.67 3.37
CA LEU A 105 -12.11 -0.63 4.40
C LEU A 105 -13.49 -0.32 3.83
N ASP A 106 -13.60 0.70 2.98
CA ASP A 106 -14.87 1.08 2.35
C ASP A 106 -15.45 -0.07 1.52
N ARG A 107 -14.60 -0.79 0.79
CA ARG A 107 -15.00 -1.99 0.05
C ARG A 107 -15.51 -3.11 0.95
N LEU A 108 -14.80 -3.41 2.04
CA LEU A 108 -15.23 -4.43 3.02
C LEU A 108 -16.60 -4.09 3.62
N LEU A 109 -16.83 -2.81 3.95
CA LEU A 109 -18.11 -2.37 4.50
C LEU A 109 -19.23 -2.44 3.46
N ALA A 110 -18.96 -2.02 2.23
CA ALA A 110 -19.94 -2.11 1.13
C ALA A 110 -20.24 -3.57 0.74
N GLU A 111 -19.25 -4.45 0.77
CA GLU A 111 -19.43 -5.90 0.57
C GLU A 111 -20.30 -6.52 1.66
N ARG A 112 -20.03 -6.20 2.92
CA ARG A 112 -20.82 -6.66 4.07
C ARG A 112 -22.29 -6.23 3.93
N GLU A 113 -22.53 -4.97 3.59
CA GLU A 113 -23.90 -4.48 3.38
C GLU A 113 -24.61 -5.21 2.24
N ARG A 114 -23.93 -5.44 1.11
CA ARG A 114 -24.49 -6.20 -0.01
C ARG A 114 -24.87 -7.63 0.37
N VAL A 115 -24.04 -8.31 1.15
CA VAL A 115 -24.33 -9.67 1.63
C VAL A 115 -25.54 -9.67 2.57
N LEU A 116 -25.63 -8.69 3.48
CA LEU A 116 -26.77 -8.56 4.40
C LEU A 116 -28.08 -8.25 3.67
N ALA A 117 -28.04 -7.44 2.61
CA ALA A 117 -29.21 -7.09 1.80
C ALA A 117 -29.69 -8.23 0.89
N THR A 118 -28.85 -9.24 0.62
CA THR A 118 -29.21 -10.36 -0.25
C THR A 118 -30.15 -11.33 0.47
N THR A 119 -31.37 -11.48 -0.02
CA THR A 119 -32.38 -12.39 0.57
C THR A 119 -32.22 -13.83 0.09
N ASP A 120 -31.71 -14.01 -1.13
CA ASP A 120 -31.77 -15.28 -1.86
C ASP A 120 -30.43 -16.04 -1.73
N LEU A 121 -29.91 -16.14 -0.51
CA LEU A 121 -28.61 -16.74 -0.23
C LEU A 121 -28.71 -17.67 0.98
N ASP A 122 -28.29 -18.93 0.79
CA ASP A 122 -28.19 -19.93 1.84
C ASP A 122 -27.29 -19.45 2.99
N ASP A 123 -27.58 -19.92 4.21
CA ASP A 123 -26.89 -19.47 5.43
C ASP A 123 -25.39 -19.72 5.41
N TRP A 124 -24.95 -20.88 4.90
CA TRP A 124 -23.53 -21.21 4.81
C TRP A 124 -22.80 -20.28 3.83
N ALA A 125 -23.40 -19.99 2.67
CA ALA A 125 -22.83 -19.12 1.65
C ALA A 125 -22.80 -17.66 2.14
N ARG A 126 -23.83 -17.24 2.89
CA ARG A 126 -23.87 -15.94 3.56
C ARG A 126 -22.73 -15.79 4.57
N ALA A 127 -22.48 -16.81 5.38
CA ALA A 127 -21.40 -16.80 6.36
C ALA A 127 -20.02 -16.68 5.69
N GLU A 128 -19.78 -17.39 4.59
CA GLU A 128 -18.51 -17.31 3.85
C GLU A 128 -18.33 -16.01 3.05
N ALA A 129 -19.41 -15.49 2.46
CA ALA A 129 -19.36 -14.24 1.69
C ALA A 129 -19.25 -13.00 2.58
N THR A 130 -19.70 -13.06 3.82
CA THR A 130 -19.65 -11.93 4.76
C THR A 130 -18.20 -11.60 5.10
N PRO A 131 -17.72 -10.37 4.82
CA PRO A 131 -16.38 -9.95 5.20
C PRO A 131 -16.14 -10.08 6.70
N SER A 132 -14.93 -10.52 7.09
CA SER A 132 -14.59 -10.79 8.48
C SER A 132 -14.63 -9.53 9.35
N ASP A 133 -15.39 -9.56 10.44
CA ASP A 133 -15.38 -8.48 11.45
C ASP A 133 -13.99 -8.27 12.06
N THR A 134 -13.19 -9.34 12.18
CA THR A 134 -11.80 -9.24 12.65
C THR A 134 -10.93 -8.47 11.67
N GLU A 135 -11.08 -8.74 10.36
CA GLU A 135 -10.34 -8.02 9.32
C GLU A 135 -10.72 -6.54 9.27
N ILE A 136 -12.04 -6.24 9.29
CA ILE A 136 -12.54 -4.87 9.36
C ILE A 136 -11.97 -4.13 10.57
N THR A 137 -11.99 -4.77 11.75
CA THR A 137 -11.48 -4.18 12.99
C THR A 137 -9.98 -3.91 12.90
N LYS A 138 -9.19 -4.85 12.35
CA LYS A 138 -7.74 -4.67 12.16
C LYS A 138 -7.43 -3.52 11.20
N VAL A 139 -8.10 -3.47 10.04
CA VAL A 139 -7.90 -2.39 9.07
C VAL A 139 -8.27 -1.03 9.68
N ARG A 140 -9.41 -0.93 10.38
CA ARG A 140 -9.80 0.29 11.12
C ARG A 140 -8.75 0.70 12.15
N HIS A 141 -8.26 -0.25 12.93
CA HIS A 141 -7.25 0.02 13.94
C HIS A 141 -5.96 0.54 13.31
N LEU A 142 -5.47 -0.11 12.27
CA LEU A 142 -4.27 0.28 11.55
C LEU A 142 -4.38 1.69 10.96
N ILE A 143 -5.49 2.00 10.27
CA ILE A 143 -5.77 3.34 9.73
C ILE A 143 -5.71 4.40 10.83
N ARG A 144 -6.47 4.20 11.92
CA ARG A 144 -6.49 5.15 13.05
C ARG A 144 -5.12 5.33 13.66
N ARG A 145 -4.35 4.26 13.77
CA ARG A 145 -3.02 4.29 14.39
C ARG A 145 -2.03 5.09 13.54
N VAL A 146 -2.04 4.88 12.22
CA VAL A 146 -1.25 5.69 11.27
C VAL A 146 -1.66 7.15 11.33
N GLU A 147 -2.96 7.45 11.28
CA GLU A 147 -3.48 8.83 11.35
C GLU A 147 -3.10 9.53 12.66
N THR A 148 -3.24 8.84 13.79
CA THR A 148 -2.90 9.37 15.12
C THR A 148 -1.41 9.67 15.21
N ASP A 149 -0.56 8.76 14.76
CA ASP A 149 0.88 8.98 14.80
C ASP A 149 1.31 10.11 13.86
N LEU A 150 0.66 10.28 12.70
CA LEU A 150 0.90 11.43 11.81
C LEU A 150 0.41 12.76 12.43
N ALA A 151 -0.72 12.76 13.13
CA ALA A 151 -1.27 13.95 13.78
C ALA A 151 -0.41 14.44 14.96
N ASN A 152 0.39 13.55 15.56
CA ASN A 152 1.30 13.88 16.65
C ASN A 152 2.64 14.47 16.16
N LEU A 153 2.87 14.55 14.85
CA LEU A 153 4.07 15.17 14.28
C LEU A 153 3.90 16.68 14.15
N THR A 154 5.03 17.39 14.11
CA THR A 154 5.07 18.82 13.83
C THR A 154 4.56 19.12 12.41
N ASP A 155 4.11 20.35 12.16
CA ASP A 155 3.62 20.76 10.84
C ASP A 155 4.67 20.57 9.73
N GLU A 156 5.95 20.82 10.05
CA GLU A 156 7.07 20.62 9.13
C GLU A 156 7.26 19.13 8.80
N GLU A 157 7.25 18.26 9.81
CA GLU A 157 7.36 16.81 9.62
C GLU A 157 6.17 16.25 8.83
N GLN A 158 4.95 16.70 9.14
CA GLN A 158 3.76 16.31 8.38
C GLN A 158 3.86 16.73 6.92
N ALA A 159 4.34 17.94 6.62
CA ALA A 159 4.53 18.41 5.26
C ALA A 159 5.57 17.55 4.51
N HIS A 160 6.69 17.22 5.16
CA HIS A 160 7.71 16.34 4.60
C HIS A 160 7.18 14.93 4.30
N ILE A 161 6.42 14.32 5.22
CA ILE A 161 5.82 13.00 5.00
C ILE A 161 4.80 13.04 3.86
N LYS A 162 3.94 14.05 3.80
CA LYS A 162 2.96 14.20 2.70
C LYS A 162 3.66 14.26 1.34
N LEU A 163 4.76 15.01 1.24
CA LEU A 163 5.57 15.07 0.01
C LEU A 163 6.21 13.72 -0.33
N ALA A 164 6.75 13.02 0.67
CA ALA A 164 7.33 11.69 0.48
C ALA A 164 6.28 10.67 0.01
N CYS A 165 5.09 10.66 0.62
CA CYS A 165 3.95 9.84 0.19
C CYS A 165 3.58 10.13 -1.26
N ALA A 166 3.45 11.40 -1.65
CA ALA A 166 3.11 11.78 -3.01
C ALA A 166 4.16 11.27 -4.02
N THR A 167 5.44 11.44 -3.70
CA THR A 167 6.56 10.99 -4.54
C THR A 167 6.55 9.47 -4.73
N VAL A 168 6.42 8.70 -3.66
CA VAL A 168 6.40 7.23 -3.74
C VAL A 168 5.16 6.71 -4.47
N ARG A 169 3.99 7.31 -4.24
CA ARG A 169 2.75 6.92 -4.91
C ARG A 169 2.81 7.20 -6.41
N GLN A 170 3.38 8.33 -6.82
CA GLN A 170 3.59 8.65 -8.23
C GLN A 170 4.44 7.57 -8.93
N VAL A 171 5.53 7.12 -8.29
CA VAL A 171 6.38 6.06 -8.85
C VAL A 171 5.62 4.74 -8.95
N ARG A 172 4.83 4.36 -7.94
CA ARG A 172 4.01 3.13 -7.96
C ARG A 172 2.94 3.15 -9.08
N GLN A 173 2.45 4.32 -9.48
CA GLN A 173 1.48 4.45 -10.57
C GLN A 173 2.14 4.30 -11.95
N HIS A 174 3.38 4.78 -12.11
CA HIS A 174 4.09 4.75 -13.39
C HIS A 174 4.92 3.49 -13.62
N VAL A 175 5.37 2.84 -12.55
CA VAL A 175 6.09 1.56 -12.61
C VAL A 175 5.12 0.48 -12.18
N SER A 176 4.72 -0.39 -13.12
CA SER A 176 3.98 -1.61 -12.77
C SER A 176 4.92 -2.53 -11.98
N LEU A 177 4.96 -2.34 -10.66
CA LEU A 177 5.75 -3.14 -9.73
C LEU A 177 5.13 -4.53 -9.47
N GLY A 178 4.27 -5.04 -10.38
CA GLY A 178 3.52 -6.28 -10.16
C GLY A 178 2.47 -6.18 -9.05
N MET A 179 2.12 -4.97 -8.62
CA MET A 179 1.08 -4.72 -7.62
C MET A 179 -0.30 -4.78 -8.28
N PRO A 180 -1.30 -5.44 -7.67
CA PRO A 180 -2.66 -5.32 -8.13
C PRO A 180 -3.09 -3.86 -7.95
N SER A 181 -3.15 -3.11 -9.06
CA SER A 181 -3.85 -1.83 -9.06
C SER A 181 -5.31 -2.13 -8.77
N VAL A 182 -5.84 -1.59 -7.67
CA VAL A 182 -7.28 -1.47 -7.52
C VAL A 182 -7.69 -0.45 -8.58
N LEU A 183 -7.98 -0.93 -9.78
CA LEU A 183 -8.66 -0.13 -10.79
C LEU A 183 -9.95 0.36 -10.14
N ALA A 184 -10.07 1.67 -9.98
CA ALA A 184 -11.37 2.28 -9.73
C ALA A 184 -12.31 1.78 -10.84
N PRO A 185 -13.59 1.48 -10.54
CA PRO A 185 -14.53 1.13 -11.59
C PRO A 185 -14.56 2.30 -12.57
N THR A 186 -14.07 2.08 -13.79
CA THR A 186 -14.28 3.01 -14.88
C THR A 186 -15.79 3.06 -15.09
N ALA A 187 -16.41 4.19 -14.76
CA ALA A 187 -17.78 4.44 -15.15
C ALA A 187 -17.81 4.44 -16.68
N ASP A 188 -18.30 3.35 -17.26
CA ASP A 188 -18.67 3.29 -18.67
C ASP A 188 -19.79 4.31 -18.88
N LEU A 189 -19.44 5.46 -19.47
CA LEU A 189 -20.41 6.36 -20.06
C LEU A 189 -20.80 5.77 -21.42
N PRO A 190 -22.09 5.48 -21.68
CA PRO A 190 -22.53 5.04 -22.99
C PRO A 190 -22.34 6.18 -24.00
N GLY A 191 -21.52 5.96 -25.02
CA GLY A 191 -21.38 6.89 -26.14
C GLY A 191 -22.71 7.08 -26.90
N PRO A 192 -22.98 8.26 -27.48
CA PRO A 192 -24.23 8.53 -28.15
C PRO A 192 -24.35 7.67 -29.42
N GLY A 193 -25.37 6.81 -29.44
CA GLY A 193 -25.69 5.96 -30.56
C GLY A 193 -25.98 6.75 -31.83
N ARG A 194 -25.24 6.45 -32.90
CA ARG A 194 -25.67 6.74 -34.27
C ARG A 194 -26.77 5.75 -34.65
N ARG A 195 -27.93 6.28 -35.01
CA ARG A 195 -28.99 5.57 -35.75
C ARG A 195 -28.91 5.93 -37.24
N PRO A 196 -29.48 5.08 -38.12
CA PRO A 196 -28.95 4.76 -39.45
C PRO A 196 -29.00 5.91 -40.46
#